data_AF-A0A494Y7F8-F1
#
_entry.id   AF-A0A494Y7F8-F1
#
_cell.length_a   1.000
_cell.length_b   1.000
_cell.length_c   1.000
_cell.angle_alpha   90.00
_cell.angle_beta   90.00
_cell.angle_gamma   90.00
#
_symmetry.space_group_name_H-M   'P 1'
#
loop_
_entity.id
_entity.type
_entity.pdbx_description
1 polymer ?
#
loop_
_entity_poly.entity_id
_entity_poly.type
_entity_poly.pdbx_seq_one_letter_code
_entity_poly.pdbx_strand_id
1 'polypeptide(L)'
;MIDGNRKDASEQTGGATMAWGEYLSADHICGLRTRLLEMAHELAELEGWPDELVDAVAYEMAAGPVGDIFPNLRHFGERLRVARVDAAKRAFLNHPAWDRNERDDRRPR
;
A
#
# COMPACT_ATOMS: atom_id res chain seq x y z
N MET A 1 -43.65 29.77 25.74
CA MET A 1 -43.22 28.43 26.20
C MET A 1 -42.65 27.72 25.00
N ILE A 2 -41.36 27.45 25.07
CA ILE A 2 -40.54 26.76 24.07
C ILE A 2 -40.60 25.28 24.43
N ASP A 3 -40.84 24.39 23.46
CA ASP A 3 -40.30 23.04 23.55
C ASP A 3 -40.26 22.35 22.19
N GLY A 4 -39.18 21.59 21.95
CA GLY A 4 -39.01 20.78 20.75
C GLY A 4 -37.66 20.86 20.04
N ASN A 5 -36.64 21.39 20.73
CA ASN A 5 -35.23 20.95 20.69
C ASN A 5 -34.79 20.10 19.47
N ARG A 6 -34.57 20.75 18.32
CA ARG A 6 -33.70 20.24 17.26
C ARG A 6 -32.25 20.52 17.68
N LYS A 7 -31.69 19.65 18.52
CA LYS A 7 -30.28 19.70 18.92
C LYS A 7 -29.45 18.90 17.90
N ASP A 8 -28.92 19.65 16.95
CA ASP A 8 -27.52 19.58 16.50
C ASP A 8 -26.89 18.19 16.49
N ALA A 9 -26.97 17.55 15.31
CA ALA A 9 -26.03 16.52 14.91
C ALA A 9 -24.68 17.18 14.63
N SER A 10 -23.91 17.43 15.68
CA SER A 10 -22.49 17.75 15.58
C SER A 10 -21.70 16.81 16.50
N GLU A 11 -21.00 15.88 15.84
CA GLU A 11 -19.63 15.51 16.17
C GLU A 11 -19.35 15.17 17.63
N GLN A 12 -19.53 13.89 17.96
CA GLN A 12 -18.76 13.26 19.02
C GLN A 12 -17.91 12.14 18.41
N THR A 13 -16.92 12.54 17.62
CA THR A 13 -15.71 11.73 17.44
C THR A 13 -14.92 11.85 18.75
N GLY A 14 -15.43 11.18 19.79
CA GLY A 14 -14.83 11.17 21.12
C GLY A 14 -13.59 10.29 21.14
N GLY A 15 -12.50 10.73 20.51
CA GLY A 15 -11.18 10.15 20.71
C GLY A 15 -10.47 10.90 21.82
N ALA A 16 -10.38 10.33 23.02
CA ALA A 16 -9.52 10.88 24.06
C ALA A 16 -8.06 10.82 23.58
N THR A 17 -7.43 11.98 23.37
CA THR A 17 -5.99 12.05 23.05
C THR A 17 -5.20 11.68 24.30
N MET A 18 -4.50 10.55 24.27
CA MET A 18 -3.60 10.15 25.36
C MET A 18 -2.22 10.79 25.16
N ALA A 19 -1.39 10.78 26.21
CA ALA A 19 -0.03 11.37 26.18
C ALA A 19 0.90 10.78 25.10
N TRP A 20 0.51 9.67 24.46
CA TRP A 20 1.23 8.98 23.39
C TRP A 20 0.62 9.22 21.99
N GLY A 21 -0.38 10.10 21.88
CA GLY A 21 -1.03 10.46 20.62
C GLY A 21 -2.53 10.16 20.59
N GLU A 22 -3.14 10.44 19.43
CA GLU A 22 -4.53 10.07 19.14
C GLU A 22 -4.68 8.55 19.09
N TYR A 23 -5.79 8.04 19.62
CA TYR A 23 -6.12 6.64 19.51
C TYR A 23 -6.44 6.31 18.04
N LEU A 24 -5.80 5.28 17.47
CA LEU A 24 -6.18 4.78 16.16
C LEU A 24 -7.59 4.17 16.27
N SER A 25 -8.56 4.76 15.57
CA SER A 25 -9.89 4.19 15.45
C SER A 25 -9.84 2.83 14.75
N ALA A 26 -10.85 2.00 14.98
CA ALA A 26 -10.99 0.73 14.27
C ALA A 26 -10.98 0.95 12.74
N ASP A 27 -11.64 2.00 12.25
CA ASP A 27 -11.68 2.37 10.84
C ASP A 27 -10.29 2.70 10.29
N HIS A 28 -9.46 3.43 11.04
CA HIS A 28 -8.07 3.69 10.65
C HIS A 28 -7.26 2.40 10.57
N ILE A 29 -7.41 1.49 11.54
CA ILE A 29 -6.73 0.18 11.52
C ILE A 29 -7.16 -0.63 10.30
N CYS A 30 -8.46 -0.68 10.01
CA CYS A 30 -9.00 -1.36 8.84
C CYS A 30 -8.47 -0.76 7.53
N GLY A 31 -8.38 0.58 7.44
CA GLY A 31 -7.79 1.26 6.29
C GLY A 31 -6.31 0.90 6.09
N LEU A 32 -5.53 0.88 7.16
CA LEU A 32 -4.11 0.50 7.10
C LEU A 32 -3.91 -0.97 6.70
N ARG A 33 -4.75 -1.88 7.20
CA ARG A 33 -4.72 -3.30 6.80
C ARG A 33 -5.12 -3.51 5.35
N THR A 34 -6.14 -2.79 4.88
CA THR A 34 -6.53 -2.80 3.46
C THR A 34 -5.35 -2.36 2.60
N ARG A 35 -4.66 -1.29 3.02
CA ARG A 35 -3.48 -0.79 2.32
C ARG A 35 -2.33 -1.79 2.30
N LEU A 36 -2.12 -2.54 3.37
CA LEU A 36 -1.13 -3.63 3.40
C LEU A 36 -1.47 -4.74 2.41
N LEU A 37 -2.75 -5.16 2.36
CA LEU A 37 -3.22 -6.17 1.43
C LEU A 37 -3.00 -5.76 -0.03
N GLU A 38 -3.33 -4.51 -0.37
CA GLU A 38 -3.07 -3.96 -1.72
C GLU A 38 -1.58 -4.02 -2.08
N MET A 39 -0.69 -3.60 -1.17
CA MET A 39 0.75 -3.61 -1.43
C MET A 39 1.31 -5.04 -1.54
N ALA A 40 0.82 -5.97 -0.72
CA ALA A 40 1.21 -7.37 -0.79
C ALA A 40 0.75 -8.02 -2.10
N HIS A 41 -0.48 -7.73 -2.53
CA HIS A 41 -1.03 -8.24 -3.79
C HIS A 41 -0.25 -7.72 -5.00
N GLU A 42 -0.01 -6.41 -5.07
CA GLU A 42 0.79 -5.82 -6.15
C GLU A 42 2.21 -6.40 -6.19
N LEU A 43 2.82 -6.61 -5.01
CA LEU A 43 4.16 -7.22 -4.94
C LEU A 43 4.14 -8.67 -5.45
N ALA A 44 3.10 -9.44 -5.09
CA ALA A 44 2.92 -10.80 -5.55
C ALA A 44 2.78 -10.87 -7.08
N GLU A 45 2.05 -9.94 -7.70
CA GLU A 45 1.95 -9.85 -9.16
C GLU A 45 3.31 -9.52 -9.81
N LEU A 46 4.05 -8.56 -9.25
CA LEU A 46 5.34 -8.13 -9.81
C LEU A 46 6.45 -9.19 -9.66
N GLU A 47 6.40 -10.00 -8.60
CA GLU A 47 7.39 -11.03 -8.30
C GLU A 47 6.95 -12.45 -8.75
N GLY A 48 5.68 -12.65 -9.11
CA GLY A 48 5.15 -13.94 -9.54
C GLY A 48 5.05 -14.95 -8.40
N TRP A 49 4.49 -14.54 -7.26
CA TRP A 49 4.35 -15.43 -6.10
C TRP A 49 3.35 -16.56 -6.37
N PRO A 50 3.57 -17.75 -5.77
CA PRO A 50 2.57 -18.80 -5.79
C PRO A 50 1.36 -18.43 -4.91
N ASP A 51 0.17 -18.88 -5.29
CA ASP A 51 -1.10 -18.56 -4.62
C ASP A 51 -1.07 -18.89 -3.13
N GLU A 52 -0.43 -20.00 -2.73
CA GLU A 52 -0.33 -20.39 -1.32
C GLU A 52 0.45 -19.38 -0.47
N LEU A 53 1.45 -18.72 -1.07
CA LEU A 53 2.20 -17.67 -0.39
C LEU A 53 1.39 -16.38 -0.30
N VAL A 54 0.62 -16.06 -1.35
CA VAL A 54 -0.27 -14.89 -1.36
C VAL A 54 -1.31 -15.03 -0.25
N ASP A 55 -1.95 -16.19 -0.14
CA ASP A 55 -2.96 -16.46 0.89
C ASP A 55 -2.38 -16.37 2.31
N ALA A 56 -1.19 -16.94 2.53
CA ALA A 56 -0.52 -16.90 3.82
C ALA A 56 -0.19 -15.45 4.24
N VAL A 57 0.34 -14.65 3.32
CA VAL A 57 0.66 -13.24 3.58
C VAL A 57 -0.62 -12.41 3.77
N ALA A 58 -1.65 -12.65 2.96
CA ALA A 58 -2.93 -11.95 3.08
C ALA A 58 -3.59 -12.20 4.45
N TYR A 59 -3.58 -13.45 4.92
CA TYR A 59 -4.07 -13.79 6.24
C TYR A 59 -3.31 -13.03 7.34
N GLU A 60 -1.98 -13.01 7.28
CA GLU A 60 -1.15 -12.31 8.26
C GLU A 60 -1.41 -10.80 8.26
N MET A 61 -1.54 -10.17 7.10
CA MET A 61 -1.83 -8.73 7.03
C MET A 61 -3.24 -8.38 7.54
N ALA A 62 -4.21 -9.28 7.35
CA ALA A 62 -5.60 -9.08 7.76
C ALA A 62 -5.82 -9.34 9.26
N ALA A 63 -5.18 -10.36 9.82
CA ALA A 63 -5.44 -10.86 11.17
C ALA A 63 -4.29 -10.62 12.17
N GLY A 64 -3.11 -10.23 11.69
CA GLY A 64 -1.91 -10.06 12.52
C GLY A 64 -2.00 -8.93 13.55
N PRO A 65 -1.05 -8.87 14.49
CA PRO A 65 -1.03 -7.85 15.55
C PRO A 65 -1.03 -6.42 15.01
N VAL A 66 -1.75 -5.50 15.68
CA VAL A 66 -1.76 -4.07 15.31
C VAL A 66 -0.36 -3.45 15.36
N GLY A 67 0.51 -3.93 16.25
CA GLY A 67 1.90 -3.49 16.35
C GLY A 67 2.74 -3.74 15.10
N ASP A 68 2.34 -4.70 14.26
CA ASP A 68 3.08 -5.07 13.05
C ASP A 68 2.66 -4.25 11.83
N ILE A 69 1.57 -3.47 11.91
CA ILE A 69 1.06 -2.69 10.80
C ILE A 69 2.12 -1.73 10.24
N PHE A 70 2.74 -0.90 11.09
CA PHE A 70 3.73 0.08 10.62
C PHE A 70 5.04 -0.55 10.13
N PRO A 71 5.64 -1.54 10.86
CA PRO A 71 6.77 -2.30 10.34
C PRO A 71 6.49 -2.92 8.96
N ASN A 72 5.31 -3.54 8.79
CA ASN A 72 4.92 -4.16 7.53
C ASN A 72 4.70 -3.12 6.43
N LEU A 73 4.05 -1.99 6.73
CA LEU A 73 3.84 -0.90 5.75
C LEU A 73 5.18 -0.41 5.20
N ARG A 74 6.17 -0.22 6.08
CA ARG A 74 7.53 0.15 5.68
C ARG A 74 8.17 -0.95 4.83
N HIS A 75 8.13 -2.20 5.29
CA HIS A 75 8.75 -3.34 4.60
C HIS A 75 8.19 -3.52 3.18
N PHE A 76 6.86 -3.63 3.05
CA PHE A 76 6.21 -3.78 1.75
C PHE A 76 6.40 -2.56 0.88
N GLY A 77 6.35 -1.34 1.43
CA GLY A 77 6.61 -0.12 0.66
C GLY A 77 8.01 -0.07 0.06
N GLU A 78 9.04 -0.43 0.83
CA GLU A 78 10.43 -0.49 0.36
C GLU A 78 10.60 -1.55 -0.73
N ARG A 79 10.04 -2.75 -0.53
CA ARG A 79 10.07 -3.83 -1.53
C ARG A 79 9.35 -3.47 -2.81
N LEU A 80 8.15 -2.88 -2.70
CA LEU A 80 7.35 -2.50 -3.85
C LEU A 80 8.03 -1.42 -4.69
N ARG A 81 8.73 -0.47 -4.05
CA ARG A 81 9.54 0.53 -4.77
C ARG A 81 10.61 -0.14 -5.63
N VAL A 82 11.30 -1.15 -5.10
CA VAL A 82 12.32 -1.90 -5.85
C VAL A 82 11.69 -2.70 -6.98
N ALA A 83 10.62 -3.46 -6.68
CA ALA A 83 9.93 -4.31 -7.65
C ALA A 83 9.37 -3.50 -8.82
N ARG A 84 8.77 -2.34 -8.57
CA ARG A 84 8.28 -1.42 -9.62
C ARG A 84 9.39 -0.92 -10.52
N VAL A 85 10.55 -0.54 -9.96
CA VAL A 85 11.69 -0.12 -10.76
C VAL A 85 12.17 -1.25 -11.67
N ASP A 86 12.27 -2.47 -11.15
CA ASP A 86 12.72 -3.61 -11.94
C ASP A 86 11.68 -4.02 -13.01
N ALA A 87 10.40 -3.96 -12.69
CA ALA A 87 9.33 -4.16 -13.67
C ALA A 87 9.39 -3.10 -14.80
N ALA A 88 9.60 -1.83 -14.46
CA ALA A 88 9.76 -0.76 -15.44
C ALA A 88 11.00 -0.97 -16.33
N LYS A 89 12.14 -1.43 -15.76
CA LYS A 89 13.32 -1.78 -16.56
C LYS A 89 13.03 -2.93 -17.53
N ARG A 90 12.35 -3.98 -17.08
CA ARG A 90 11.97 -5.13 -17.94
C ARG A 90 11.04 -4.66 -19.06
N ALA A 91 10.02 -3.87 -18.74
CA ALA A 91 9.11 -3.31 -19.73
C ALA A 91 9.84 -2.43 -20.77
N PHE A 92 10.77 -1.59 -20.32
CA PHE A 92 11.60 -0.77 -21.20
C PHE A 92 12.49 -1.60 -22.13
N LEU A 93 13.18 -2.62 -21.62
CA LEU A 93 14.04 -3.50 -22.42
C LEU A 93 13.25 -4.35 -23.42
N ASN A 94 12.03 -4.74 -23.07
CA ASN A 94 11.15 -5.54 -23.93
C ASN A 94 10.34 -4.67 -24.92
N HIS A 95 10.47 -3.35 -24.86
CA HIS A 95 9.74 -2.46 -25.76
C HIS A 95 10.35 -2.50 -27.17
N PRO A 96 9.56 -2.78 -28.23
CA PRO A 96 10.08 -2.99 -29.59
C PRO A 96 10.87 -1.82 -30.17
N ALA A 97 10.57 -0.58 -29.76
CA ALA A 97 11.29 0.61 -30.22
C ALA A 97 12.73 0.74 -29.69
N TRP A 98 13.13 -0.05 -28.69
CA TRP A 98 14.49 -0.04 -28.14
C TRP A 98 15.42 -1.10 -28.74
N ASP A 99 15.04 -1.68 -29.88
CA ASP A 99 15.88 -2.59 -30.65
C ASP A 99 17.24 -1.91 -30.99
N ARG A 100 18.32 -2.70 -30.92
CA ARG A 100 19.73 -2.27 -30.92
C ARG A 100 20.15 -1.38 -32.09
N ASN A 101 19.36 -1.30 -33.16
CA ASN A 101 19.65 -0.47 -34.34
C ASN A 101 19.67 1.04 -34.06
N GLU A 102 18.83 1.56 -33.17
CA GLU A 102 18.77 3.02 -32.93
C GLU A 102 20.02 3.60 -32.24
N ARG A 103 20.88 2.76 -31.63
CA ARG A 103 22.15 3.21 -31.04
C ARG A 103 23.24 3.46 -32.08
N ASP A 104 23.13 2.88 -33.28
CA ASP A 104 24.17 2.99 -34.31
C ASP A 104 24.01 4.28 -35.15
N ASP A 105 22.78 4.81 -35.25
CA ASP A 105 22.45 5.96 -36.08
C ASP A 105 22.92 7.32 -35.53
N ARG A 106 23.46 7.37 -34.29
CA ARG A 106 23.95 8.61 -33.66
C ARG A 106 25.47 8.78 -33.65
N ARG A 107 26.25 7.92 -34.34
CA ARG A 107 27.68 8.17 -34.53
C ARG A 107 27.88 9.24 -35.62
N PRO A 108 28.42 10.43 -35.31
CA PRO A 108 28.88 11.33 -36.36
C PRO A 108 30.08 10.69 -37.07
N ARG A 109 30.05 10.69 -38.40
CA ARG A 109 31.19 10.32 -39.27
C ARG A 109 32.30 11.37 -39.22
#